data_AF-A0A841K944-F1
#
_entry.id   AF-A0A841K944-F1
#
_cell.length_a   1.000
_cell.length_b   1.000
_cell.length_c   1.000
_cell.angle_alpha   90.00
_cell.angle_beta   90.00
_cell.angle_gamma   90.00
#
_symmetry.space_group_name_H-M   'P 1'
#
loop_
_entity.id
_entity.type
_entity.pdbx_description
1 polymer ?
#
loop_
_entity_poly.entity_id
_entity_poly.type
_entity_poly.pdbx_seq_one_letter_code
_entity_poly.pdbx_strand_id
1 'polypeptide(L)'
;MARNLYILASTLLLFALVSCGMMFSSSHFQPGLPGNGSIWKTISLFLMLGGLIVALLGVMTAMFEQVDRRADERRQRERAKRK
;
A
#
# COMPACT_ATOMS: atom_id res chain seq x y z
N MET A 1 5.41 -0.32 -14.48
CA MET A 1 5.62 -1.32 -13.39
C MET A 1 4.92 -0.92 -12.08
N ALA A 2 4.57 0.36 -11.88
CA ALA A 2 3.90 0.84 -10.67
C ALA A 2 2.54 0.17 -10.40
N ARG A 3 1.84 -0.31 -11.43
CA ARG A 3 0.54 -0.98 -11.30
C ARG A 3 0.55 -2.18 -10.35
N ASN A 4 1.61 -2.99 -10.36
CA ASN A 4 1.72 -4.15 -9.48
C ASN A 4 1.95 -3.73 -8.02
N LEU A 5 2.70 -2.66 -7.78
CA LEU A 5 2.91 -2.10 -6.44
C LEU A 5 1.64 -1.48 -5.87
N TYR A 6 0.80 -0.84 -6.70
CA TYR A 6 -0.51 -0.36 -6.24
C TYR A 6 -1.46 -1.50 -5.87
N ILE A 7 -1.48 -2.58 -6.65
CA ILE A 7 -2.28 -3.78 -6.32
C ILE A 7 -1.80 -4.35 -4.98
N LEU A 8 -0.48 -4.49 -4.79
CA LEU A 8 0.10 -4.94 -3.53
C LEU A 8 -0.22 -4.00 -2.36
N ALA A 9 -0.14 -2.68 -2.56
CA ALA A 9 -0.50 -1.70 -1.54
C ALA A 9 -1.98 -1.80 -1.16
N SER A 10 -2.87 -1.96 -2.15
CA SER A 10 -4.31 -2.07 -1.93
C SER A 10 -4.68 -3.34 -1.18
N THR A 11 -4.04 -4.47 -1.47
CA THR A 11 -4.30 -5.73 -0.75
C THR A 11 -3.77 -5.68 0.68
N LEU A 12 -2.57 -5.11 0.90
CA LEU A 12 -2.02 -4.88 2.25
C LEU A 12 -2.90 -3.97 3.09
N LEU A 13 -3.43 -2.89 2.50
CA LEU A 13 -4.35 -1.98 3.18
C LEU A 13 -5.67 -2.67 3.54
N LEU A 14 -6.20 -3.50 2.64
CA LEU A 14 -7.40 -4.32 2.91
C LEU A 14 -7.15 -5.27 4.09
N PHE A 15 -6.03 -5.98 4.11
CA PHE A 15 -5.64 -6.85 5.22
C PHE A 15 -5.44 -6.07 6.54
N ALA A 16 -4.84 -4.88 6.49
CA ALA A 16 -4.68 -4.01 7.66
C ALA A 16 -6.03 -3.57 8.24
N LEU A 17 -6.98 -3.17 7.38
CA LEU A 17 -8.33 -2.81 7.80
C LEU A 17 -9.09 -3.99 8.40
N VAL A 18 -8.98 -5.18 7.81
CA VAL A 18 -9.57 -6.41 8.36
C VAL A 18 -8.98 -6.74 9.73
N SER A 19 -7.65 -6.64 9.90
CA SER A 19 -7.00 -6.84 11.19
C SER A 19 -7.37 -5.77 12.23
N CYS A 20 -7.60 -4.54 11.81
CA CYS A 20 -8.12 -3.48 12.68
C CYS A 20 -9.56 -3.77 13.10
N GLY A 21 -10.40 -4.27 12.18
CA GLY A 21 -11.75 -4.74 12.46
C GLY A 21 -11.78 -5.84 13.54
N MET A 22 -10.78 -6.73 13.55
CA MET A 22 -10.63 -7.75 14.60
C MET A 22 -10.39 -7.16 16.00
N MET A 23 -9.94 -5.91 16.14
CA MET A 23 -9.87 -5.23 17.44
C MET A 23 -11.26 -5.00 18.06
N PHE A 24 -12.28 -4.81 17.22
CA PHE A 24 -13.67 -4.61 17.67
C PHE A 24 -14.41 -5.93 17.93
N SER A 25 -13.83 -7.07 17.54
CA SER A 25 -14.32 -8.38 17.95
C SER A 25 -14.18 -8.52 19.47
N SER A 26 -15.30 -8.38 20.18
CA SER A 26 -15.35 -8.74 21.61
C SER A 26 -15.15 -10.24 21.73
N SER A 27 -14.00 -10.67 22.26
CA SER A 27 -13.73 -12.06 22.64
C SER A 27 -14.62 -12.46 23.82
N HIS A 28 -15.92 -12.65 23.58
CA HIS A 28 -16.88 -13.17 24.56
C HIS A 28 -16.54 -14.58 25.06
N PHE A 29 -15.68 -15.30 24.33
CA PHE A 29 -15.32 -16.68 24.66
C PHE A 29 -14.18 -16.82 25.68
N GLN A 30 -13.48 -15.75 26.08
CA GLN A 30 -12.39 -15.81 27.08
C GLN A 30 -12.33 -14.52 27.94
N PRO A 31 -13.20 -14.41 28.96
CA PRO A 31 -13.12 -13.32 29.93
C PRO A 31 -11.89 -13.54 30.83
N GLY A 32 -10.80 -12.80 30.58
CA GLY A 32 -9.65 -12.76 31.49
C GLY A 32 -8.26 -13.02 30.89
N LEU A 33 -8.08 -13.13 29.56
CA LEU A 33 -6.73 -13.13 28.98
C LEU A 33 -6.29 -11.70 28.63
N PRO A 34 -5.38 -11.06 29.41
CA PRO A 34 -4.92 -9.69 29.17
C PRO A 34 -4.09 -9.50 27.87
N GLY A 35 -3.94 -10.54 27.05
CA GLY A 35 -3.11 -10.51 25.83
C GLY A 35 -3.85 -10.29 24.50
N ASN A 36 -5.11 -10.72 24.36
CA ASN A 36 -5.75 -10.82 23.03
C ASN A 36 -5.93 -9.47 22.33
N GLY A 37 -6.45 -8.46 23.03
CA GLY A 37 -6.62 -7.12 22.45
C GLY A 37 -5.31 -6.44 22.07
N SER A 38 -4.22 -6.73 22.81
CA SER A 38 -2.89 -6.18 22.54
C SER A 38 -2.26 -6.79 21.28
N ILE A 39 -2.44 -8.10 21.07
CA ILE A 39 -1.93 -8.81 19.89
C ILE A 39 -2.56 -8.26 18.60
N TRP A 40 -3.89 -8.15 18.54
CA TRP A 40 -4.59 -7.62 17.37
C TRP A 40 -4.23 -6.16 17.07
N LYS A 41 -4.06 -5.34 18.11
CA LYS A 41 -3.54 -3.97 17.96
C LYS A 41 -2.17 -3.96 17.30
N THR A 42 -1.25 -4.78 17.79
CA THR A 42 0.14 -4.82 17.31
C THR A 42 0.20 -5.32 15.86
N ILE A 43 -0.54 -6.37 15.52
CA ILE A 43 -0.65 -6.89 14.15
C ILE A 43 -1.26 -5.84 13.22
N SER A 44 -2.34 -5.15 13.64
CA SER A 44 -2.95 -4.09 12.84
C SER A 44 -1.99 -2.94 12.58
N LEU A 45 -1.18 -2.56 13.58
CA LEU A 45 -0.18 -1.51 13.48
C LEU A 45 0.90 -1.87 12.47
N PHE A 46 1.44 -3.10 12.54
CA PHE A 46 2.46 -3.57 11.59
C PHE A 46 1.92 -3.68 10.16
N LEU A 47 0.69 -4.19 9.99
CA LEU A 47 0.06 -4.28 8.67
C LEU A 47 -0.23 -2.89 8.09
N MET A 48 -0.71 -1.95 8.91
CA MET A 48 -0.96 -0.57 8.50
C MET A 48 0.34 0.14 8.12
N LEU A 49 1.40 0.00 8.93
CA LEU A 49 2.71 0.58 8.66
C LEU A 49 3.32 -0.02 7.38
N GLY A 50 3.29 -1.34 7.23
CA GLY A 50 3.75 -2.03 6.03
C GLY A 50 2.99 -1.61 4.77
N GLY A 51 1.66 -1.51 4.86
CA GLY A 51 0.82 -1.01 3.77
C GLY A 51 1.16 0.43 3.38
N LEU A 52 1.41 1.31 4.35
CA LEU A 52 1.80 2.70 4.12
C LEU A 52 3.14 2.79 3.37
N ILE A 53 4.14 1.99 3.78
CA ILE A 53 5.45 1.94 3.12
C ILE A 53 5.31 1.48 1.67
N VAL A 54 4.54 0.41 1.42
CA VAL A 54 4.33 -0.10 0.05
C VAL A 54 3.55 0.89 -0.81
N ALA A 55 2.56 1.58 -0.24
CA ALA A 55 1.83 2.64 -0.93
C ALA A 55 2.76 3.80 -1.32
N LEU A 56 3.65 4.22 -0.42
CA LEU A 56 4.64 5.27 -0.69
C LEU A 56 5.59 4.85 -1.82
N LEU A 57 6.14 3.64 -1.77
CA LEU A 57 7.01 3.11 -2.83
C LEU A 57 6.29 3.02 -4.18
N GLY A 58 5.01 2.63 -4.18
CA GLY A 58 4.16 2.62 -5.37
C GLY A 58 3.98 4.02 -5.98
N VAL A 59 3.71 5.03 -5.16
CA VAL A 59 3.59 6.43 -5.59
C VAL A 59 4.91 6.96 -6.16
N MET A 60 6.04 6.69 -5.48
CA MET A 60 7.35 7.11 -6.00
C MET A 60 7.64 6.48 -7.36
N THR A 61 7.37 5.19 -7.52
CA THR A 61 7.55 4.48 -8.81
C THR A 61 6.65 5.07 -9.91
N ALA A 62 5.41 5.41 -9.57
CA ALA A 62 4.49 6.03 -10.52
C ALA A 62 4.93 7.43 -10.96
N MET A 63 5.51 8.23 -10.06
CA MET A 63 6.07 9.54 -10.39
C MET A 63 7.23 9.42 -11.38
N PHE A 64 8.15 8.49 -11.14
CA PHE A 64 9.25 8.23 -12.08
C PHE A 64 8.73 7.74 -13.44
N GLU A 65 7.76 6.82 -13.46
CA GLU A 65 7.15 6.32 -14.70
C GLU A 65 6.44 7.45 -15.49
N GLN A 66 5.84 8.42 -14.80
CA GLN A 66 5.27 9.62 -15.44
C GLN A 66 6.35 10.55 -16.01
N VAL A 67 7.47 10.75 -15.31
CA VAL A 67 8.58 11.58 -15.78
C VAL A 67 9.23 10.96 -17.01
N ASP A 68 9.51 9.65 -17.00
CA ASP A 68 10.08 8.93 -18.14
C ASP A 68 9.14 8.99 -19.35
N ARG A 69 7.83 8.78 -19.16
CA ARG A 69 6.85 8.90 -20.25
C ARG A 69 6.85 10.30 -20.86
N ARG A 70 6.93 11.37 -20.05
CA ARG A 70 7.03 12.76 -20.54
C ARG A 70 8.34 13.01 -21.28
N ALA A 71 9.44 12.40 -20.85
CA ALA A 71 10.74 12.52 -21.52
C ALA A 71 10.73 11.83 -22.90
N ASP A 72 10.14 10.64 -22.99
CA ASP A 72 10.01 9.90 -24.25
C ASP A 72 9.05 10.60 -25.24
N GLU A 73 7.93 11.14 -24.77
CA GLU A 73 7.03 11.95 -25.61
C GLU A 73 7.74 13.17 -26.22
N ARG A 74 8.62 13.84 -25.46
CA ARG A 74 9.44 14.96 -25.97
C ARG A 74 10.40 14.48 -27.06
N ARG A 75 11.11 13.38 -26.84
CA ARG A 75 12.03 12.79 -27.83
C ARG A 75 11.31 12.36 -29.11
N GLN A 76 10.11 11.78 -29.01
CA GLN A 76 9.32 11.40 -30.19
C GLN A 76 8.87 12.63 -30.99
N ARG A 77 8.44 13.70 -30.33
CA ARG A 77 8.07 14.97 -31.00
C ARG A 77 9.26 15.62 -31.71
N GLU A 78 10.45 15.59 -31.09
CA GLU A 78 11.67 16.09 -31.74
C GLU A 78 12.06 15.26 -32.98
N ARG A 79 11.90 13.94 -32.91
CA ARG A 79 12.11 13.05 -34.08
C ARG A 79 11.07 13.30 -35.17
N ALA A 80 9.80 13.50 -34.82
CA ALA A 80 8.73 13.79 -35.77
C ALA A 80 8.94 15.14 -36.48
N LYS A 81 9.51 16.14 -35.80
CA LYS A 81 9.87 17.44 -36.40
C LYS A 81 11.09 17.39 -37.34
N ARG A 82 11.90 16.31 -37.27
CA ARG A 82 13.09 16.13 -38.11
C ARG A 82 12.82 15.30 -39.38
N LYS A 83 11.65 14.69 -39.50
CA LYS A 83 11.15 14.06 -40.74
C LYS A 83 10.27 15.04 -41.48
#